data_AF-A0A6I6UQI9-F1
#
_entry.id   AF-A0A6I6UQI9-F1
#
_cell.length_a   1.000
_cell.length_b   1.000
_cell.length_c   1.000
_cell.angle_alpha   90.00
_cell.angle_beta   90.00
_cell.angle_gamma   90.00
#
_symmetry.space_group_name_H-M   'P 1'
#
loop_
_entity.id
_entity.type
_entity.pdbx_description
1 polymer ?
#
loop_
_entity_poly.entity_id
_entity_poly.type
_entity_poly.pdbx_seq_one_letter_code
_entity_poly.pdbx_strand_id
1 'polypeptide(L)' 'MITEFINRYGHWLLLLITGLSMGMGFTIFTSSAQGVIAGIFGIVGFLGVTYLVIHMEGQKRKHSK' A
#
# COMPACT_ATOMS: atom_id res chain seq x y z
N MET A 1 7.03 -2.47 23.35
CA MET A 1 5.56 -2.29 23.29
C MET A 1 5.10 -1.66 21.96
N ILE A 2 5.57 -0.45 21.59
CA ILE A 2 5.23 0.20 20.30
C ILE A 2 5.77 -0.59 19.09
N THR A 3 6.99 -1.12 19.20
CA THR A 3 7.68 -1.83 18.11
C THR A 3 6.98 -3.13 17.71
N GLU A 4 6.41 -3.87 18.67
CA GLU A 4 5.66 -5.10 18.38
C GLU A 4 4.30 -4.81 17.74
N PHE A 5 3.65 -3.71 18.13
CA PHE A 5 2.40 -3.26 17.53
C PHE A 5 2.59 -2.85 16.06
N ILE A 6 3.64 -2.07 15.78
CA ILE A 6 4.04 -1.71 14.41
C ILE A 6 4.46 -2.95 13.63
N ASN A 7 5.18 -3.89 14.25
CA ASN A 7 5.57 -5.11 13.57
C ASN A 7 4.36 -5.99 13.24
N ARG A 8 3.31 -6.01 14.09
CA ARG A 8 2.09 -6.83 13.88
C ARG A 8 1.08 -6.20 12.92
N TYR A 9 0.86 -4.89 13.02
CA TYR A 9 -0.18 -4.17 12.27
C TYR A 9 0.34 -3.18 11.22
N GLY A 10 1.65 -2.93 11.17
CA GLY A 10 2.25 -1.94 10.27
C GLY A 10 2.00 -2.22 8.79
N HIS A 11 1.78 -3.49 8.39
CA HIS A 11 1.40 -3.83 7.02
C HIS A 11 -0.04 -3.46 6.69
N TRP A 12 -0.95 -3.72 7.63
CA TRP A 12 -2.34 -3.29 7.51
C TRP A 12 -2.43 -1.77 7.52
N LEU A 13 -1.60 -1.09 8.32
CA LEU A 13 -1.48 0.36 8.34
C LEU A 13 -0.93 0.92 7.02
N LEU A 14 0.10 0.28 6.44
CA LEU A 14 0.64 0.62 5.13
C LEU A 14 -0.43 0.48 4.04
N LEU A 15 -1.17 -0.63 4.03
CA LEU A 15 -2.27 -0.84 3.09
C LEU A 15 -3.34 0.24 3.21
N LEU A 16 -3.73 0.60 4.44
CA LEU A 16 -4.72 1.63 4.73
C LEU A 16 -4.26 3.01 4.27
N ILE A 17 -3.01 3.38 4.58
CA ILE A 17 -2.42 4.67 4.18
C ILE A 17 -2.27 4.75 2.67
N THR A 18 -1.75 3.71 2.02
CA THR A 18 -1.58 3.70 0.56
C THR A 18 -2.92 3.68 -0.17
N GLY A 19 -3.91 2.94 0.34
CA GLY A 19 -5.28 2.93 -0.19
C GLY A 19 -5.97 4.29 -0.06
N LEU A 20 -5.86 4.95 1.10
CA LEU A 20 -6.42 6.29 1.30
C LEU A 20 -5.72 7.34 0.43
N SER A 21 -4.39 7.29 0.31
CA SER A 21 -3.63 8.18 -0.57
C SER A 21 -4.00 7.99 -2.04
N MET A 22 -4.20 6.74 -2.49
CA MET A 22 -4.63 6.45 -3.85
C MET A 22 -6.08 6.92 -4.10
N GLY A 23 -6.98 6.73 -3.14
CA GLY A 23 -8.35 7.23 -3.21
C GLY A 23 -8.42 8.75 -3.31
N MET A 24 -7.62 9.48 -2.51
CA MET A 24 -7.51 10.93 -2.63
C MET A 24 -6.88 11.35 -3.96
N GLY A 25 -5.84 10.65 -4.44
CA GLY A 25 -5.24 10.91 -5.75
C GLY A 25 -6.23 10.78 -6.91
N PHE A 26 -7.22 9.89 -6.78
CA PHE A 26 -8.32 9.75 -7.75
C PHE A 26 -9.33 10.90 -7.71
N THR A 27 -9.52 11.57 -6.56
CA THR A 27 -10.44 12.73 -6.46
C THR A 27 -9.86 14.00 -7.09
N ILE A 28 -8.54 14.13 -7.13
CA ILE A 28 -7.82 15.27 -7.72
C ILE A 28 -7.46 14.98 -9.19
N PHE A 29 -7.98 13.87 -9.75
CA PHE A 29 -7.61 13.38 -11.06
C PHE A 29 -8.13 14.30 -12.17
N THR A 30 -7.21 15.05 -12.78
CA THR A 30 -7.49 15.89 -13.95
C THR A 30 -7.24 15.09 -15.22
N SER A 31 -8.08 15.24 -16.26
CA SER A 31 -7.91 14.58 -17.57
C SER A 31 -6.78 15.19 -18.43
N SER A 32 -5.64 15.51 -17.81
CA SER A 32 -4.42 15.90 -18.51
C SER A 32 -3.46 14.72 -18.64
N ALA A 33 -2.51 14.80 -19.57
CA ALA A 33 -1.46 13.80 -19.72
C ALA A 33 -0.71 13.51 -18.39
N GLN A 34 -0.56 14.52 -17.52
CA GLN A 34 0.03 14.35 -16.19
C GLN A 34 -0.85 13.52 -15.26
N GLY A 35 -2.18 13.69 -15.34
CA GLY A 35 -3.13 12.88 -14.58
C GLY A 35 -3.04 11.41 -14.97
N VAL A 36 -3.00 11.11 -16.27
CA VAL A 36 -2.85 9.73 -16.77
C VAL A 36 -1.56 9.08 -16.25
N ILE A 37 -0.43 9.79 -16.32
CA ILE A 37 0.86 9.29 -15.82
C ILE A 37 0.80 9.08 -14.31
N ALA A 38 0.23 10.02 -13.55
CA ALA A 38 0.05 9.91 -12.10
C ALA A 38 -0.84 8.71 -11.73
N GLY A 39 -1.87 8.42 -12.53
CA GLY A 39 -2.73 7.26 -12.36
C GLY A 39 -1.98 5.94 -12.53
N ILE A 40 -1.18 5.82 -13.59
CA ILE A 40 -0.37 4.61 -13.84
C ILE A 40 0.66 4.42 -12.72
N PHE A 41 1.39 5.47 -12.34
CA PHE A 41 2.35 5.41 -11.23
C PHE A 41 1.67 5.10 -9.89
N GLY A 42 0.47 5.64 -9.66
CA GLY A 42 -0.34 5.34 -8.48
C GLY A 42 -0.74 3.87 -8.42
N ILE A 43 -1.22 3.29 -9.53
CA ILE A 43 -1.60 1.87 -9.61
C ILE A 43 -0.38 0.96 -9.39
N VAL A 44 0.75 1.26 -10.04
CA VAL A 44 1.99 0.48 -9.88
C VAL A 44 2.50 0.56 -8.44
N GLY A 45 2.49 1.74 -7.83
CA GLY A 45 2.84 1.92 -6.42
C GLY A 45 1.91 1.16 -5.48
N PHE A 46 0.61 1.18 -5.73
CA PHE A 46 -0.38 0.44 -4.95
C PHE A 46 -0.22 -1.08 -5.07
N LEU A 47 0.01 -1.59 -6.28
CA LEU A 47 0.32 -3.01 -6.51
C LEU A 47 1.61 -3.42 -5.79
N GLY A 48 2.65 -2.57 -5.83
CA GLY A 48 3.92 -2.81 -5.13
C GLY A 48 3.73 -2.91 -3.61
N VAL A 49 3.00 -1.98 -3.00
CA VAL A 49 2.70 -2.01 -1.56
C VAL A 49 1.81 -3.20 -1.21
N THR A 50 0.78 -3.49 -2.01
CA THR A 50 -0.11 -4.64 -1.79
C THR A 50 0.67 -5.96 -1.84
N TYR A 51 1.54 -6.12 -2.84
CA TYR A 51 2.41 -7.29 -2.94
C TYR A 51 3.34 -7.41 -1.73
N LEU A 52 3.94 -6.30 -1.30
CA LEU A 52 4.83 -6.28 -0.12
C LEU A 52 4.08 -6.75 1.14
N VAL A 53 2.86 -6.24 1.35
CA VAL A 53 2.02 -6.60 2.50
C VAL A 53 1.68 -8.09 2.48
N ILE A 54 1.24 -8.63 1.33
CA ILE A 54 0.93 -10.06 1.17
C ILE A 54 2.19 -10.92 1.37
N HIS A 55 3.32 -10.52 0.79
CA HIS A 55 4.57 -11.26 0.88
C HIS A 55 5.03 -11.38 2.34
N MET A 56 4.96 -10.29 3.09
CA MET A 56 5.37 -10.28 4.49
C MET A 56 4.36 -10.99 5.42
N GLU A 57 3.05 -10.96 5.14
CA GLU A 57 2.08 -11.85 5.81
C GLU A 57 2.39 -13.33 5.57
N GLY A 58 2.75 -13.68 4.33
CA GLY A 58 3.18 -15.03 3.96
C GLY A 58 4.43 -15.49 4.71
N GLN A 59 5.43 -14.61 4.84
CA GLN A 59 6.65 -14.86 5.60
C GLN A 59 6.36 -15.07 7.10
N LYS A 60 5.48 -14.25 7.69
CA LYS A 60 5.08 -14.40 9.09
C LYS A 60 4.42 -15.75 9.39
N ARG A 61 3.58 -16.25 8.48
CA ARG A 61 2.96 -17.58 8.63
C ARG A 61 3.98 -18.71 8.51
N LYS A 62 5.02 -18.54 7.69
CA LYS A 62 6.10 -19.51 7.53
C LYS A 62 7.04 -19.58 8.73
N HIS A 63 7.26 -18.46 9.42
CA HIS A 63 8.13 -18.38 10.59
C HIS A 63 7.44 -18.78 11.91
N SER A 64 6.13 -19.09 11.88
CA SER A 64 5.34 -19.55 13.02
C SER A 64 5.11 -21.08 13.03
N LYS A 65 5.76 -21.82 12.13
CA LYS A 65 5.79 -23.29 12.10
C LYS A 65 7.20 -23.76 12.43
#